data_AF-A0A531KKE1-F1
#
_entry.id   AF-A0A531KKE1-F1
#
_cell.length_a   1.000
_cell.length_b   1.000
_cell.length_c   1.000
_cell.angle_alpha   90.00
_cell.angle_beta   90.00
_cell.angle_gamma   90.00
#
_symmetry.space_group_name_H-M   'P 1'
#
loop_
_entity.id
_entity.type
_entity.pdbx_description
1 polymer ?
#
loop_
_entity_poly.entity_id
_entity_poly.type
_entity_poly.pdbx_seq_one_letter_code
_entity_poly.pdbx_strand_id
1 'polypeptide(L)'
;AMVFDGPEDYHARIDDPAQGIDEHTILFMRGAGPIGYPGGAEVVNMQPPAHLIKKGIHALACIGDGRQSGTSGSPSILNASPEAAIGGGLALLKTGDRVRIDLRKGTADILVTDDEITRRRAELQNDGGYHYPRHQTPWQEIQRGMVDQFSEGMVLKPAVKYQDVAHTRGVPRDNH
;
A
#
# COMPACT_ATOMS: atom_id res chain seq x y z
N ALA A 1 -8.97 8.06 -10.78
CA ALA A 1 -7.92 7.21 -10.15
C ALA A 1 -7.51 6.14 -11.14
N MET A 2 -6.23 5.79 -11.22
CA MET A 2 -5.75 4.59 -11.92
C MET A 2 -5.12 3.66 -10.89
N VAL A 3 -5.72 2.49 -10.66
CA VAL A 3 -5.32 1.55 -9.60
C VAL A 3 -4.51 0.41 -10.18
N PHE A 4 -3.41 0.05 -9.52
CA PHE A 4 -2.55 -1.09 -9.82
C PHE A 4 -2.37 -1.99 -8.59
N ASP A 5 -2.54 -3.30 -8.80
CA ASP A 5 -2.39 -4.36 -7.81
C ASP A 5 -0.95 -4.92 -7.87
N GLY A 6 0.00 -4.19 -7.28
CA GLY A 6 1.43 -4.52 -7.29
C GLY A 6 2.21 -4.04 -8.53
N PRO A 7 3.55 -4.13 -8.49
CA PRO A 7 4.42 -3.62 -9.56
C PRO A 7 4.28 -4.41 -10.86
N GLU A 8 3.96 -5.70 -10.81
CA GLU A 8 3.75 -6.52 -12.00
C GLU A 8 2.55 -6.03 -12.81
N ASP A 9 1.44 -5.72 -12.12
CA ASP A 9 0.23 -5.18 -12.74
C ASP A 9 0.44 -3.75 -13.28
N TYR A 10 1.18 -2.93 -12.53
CA TYR A 10 1.64 -1.62 -13.01
C TYR A 10 2.43 -1.72 -14.31
N HIS A 11 3.48 -2.56 -14.34
CA HIS A 11 4.29 -2.72 -15.55
C HIS A 11 3.51 -3.32 -16.73
N ALA A 12 2.53 -4.17 -16.46
CA ALA A 12 1.70 -4.78 -17.50
C ALA A 12 0.70 -3.78 -18.13
N ARG A 13 0.17 -2.82 -17.35
CA ARG A 13 -0.95 -1.97 -17.78
C ARG A 13 -0.64 -0.49 -17.95
N ILE A 14 0.48 0.03 -17.45
CA ILE A 14 0.75 1.49 -17.47
C ILE A 14 0.76 2.08 -18.88
N ASP A 15 1.27 1.35 -19.87
CA ASP A 15 1.36 1.82 -21.26
C ASP A 15 0.18 1.38 -22.14
N ASP A 16 -0.84 0.73 -21.57
CA ASP A 16 -2.04 0.35 -22.31
C ASP A 16 -2.94 1.58 -22.57
N PRO A 17 -3.15 1.99 -23.83
CA PRO A 17 -3.98 3.15 -24.16
C PRO A 17 -5.43 3.01 -23.69
N ALA A 18 -5.93 1.79 -23.50
CA ALA A 18 -7.30 1.55 -23.02
C ALA A 18 -7.51 2.04 -21.57
N GLN A 19 -6.44 2.26 -20.80
CA GLN A 19 -6.53 2.78 -19.44
C GLN A 19 -6.86 4.28 -19.40
N GLY A 20 -6.73 5.01 -20.52
CA GLY A 20 -7.14 6.42 -20.63
C GLY A 20 -6.40 7.37 -19.67
N ILE A 21 -5.15 7.06 -19.32
CA ILE A 21 -4.34 7.85 -18.38
C ILE A 21 -3.93 9.18 -19.01
N ASP A 22 -4.23 10.28 -18.32
CA ASP A 22 -3.93 11.67 -18.69
C ASP A 22 -3.12 12.41 -17.60
N GLU A 23 -2.80 13.68 -17.85
CA GLU A 23 -2.04 14.56 -16.93
C GLU A 23 -2.74 14.83 -15.58
N HIS A 24 -4.02 14.52 -15.45
CA HIS A 24 -4.82 14.72 -14.24
C HIS A 24 -5.07 13.43 -13.48
N THR A 25 -4.59 12.31 -14.00
CA THR A 25 -4.74 11.00 -13.39
C THR A 25 -3.81 10.85 -12.19
N ILE A 26 -4.37 10.37 -11.07
CA ILE A 26 -3.61 9.96 -9.89
C ILE A 26 -3.40 8.44 -9.96
N LEU A 27 -2.15 8.02 -9.87
CA LEU A 27 -1.74 6.61 -9.89
C LEU A 27 -1.78 6.03 -8.47
N PHE A 28 -2.37 4.86 -8.30
CA PHE A 28 -2.49 4.17 -7.02
C PHE A 28 -1.82 2.81 -7.06
N MET A 29 -0.92 2.56 -6.11
CA MET A 29 -0.26 1.28 -5.88
C MET A 29 -0.82 0.65 -4.62
N ARG A 30 -1.46 -0.51 -4.73
CA ARG A 30 -2.02 -1.25 -3.58
C ARG A 30 -1.48 -2.67 -3.50
N GLY A 31 -1.52 -3.25 -2.30
CA GLY A 31 -0.90 -4.55 -2.03
C GLY A 31 0.62 -4.47 -1.91
N ALA A 32 1.17 -3.27 -1.69
CA ALA A 32 2.58 -3.02 -1.53
C ALA A 32 3.01 -2.81 -0.07
N GLY A 33 2.06 -2.94 0.87
CA GLY A 33 2.28 -2.73 2.31
C GLY A 33 2.97 -3.88 3.06
N PRO A 34 3.03 -3.79 4.40
CA PRO A 34 3.70 -4.75 5.26
C PRO A 34 3.26 -6.21 5.07
N ILE A 35 1.95 -6.44 4.87
CA ILE A 35 1.37 -7.78 4.68
C ILE A 35 1.23 -8.09 3.19
N GLY A 36 0.75 -7.14 2.39
CA GLY A 36 0.41 -7.33 0.99
C GLY A 36 1.60 -7.81 0.16
N TYR A 37 2.72 -7.09 0.23
CA TYR A 37 3.82 -7.34 -0.71
C TYR A 37 4.48 -8.71 -0.56
N PRO A 38 5.01 -9.14 0.61
CA PRO A 38 5.08 -8.53 1.96
C PRO A 38 6.36 -7.72 2.24
N GLY A 39 6.39 -7.00 3.36
CA GLY A 39 7.57 -6.27 3.85
C GLY A 39 7.62 -4.79 3.47
N GLY A 40 6.56 -4.26 2.85
CA GLY A 40 6.48 -2.85 2.50
C GLY A 40 7.46 -2.47 1.39
N ALA A 41 7.09 -2.64 0.13
CA ALA A 41 7.99 -2.43 -1.00
C ALA A 41 8.14 -0.97 -1.43
N GLU A 42 9.29 -0.62 -2.00
CA GLU A 42 9.57 0.71 -2.57
C GLU A 42 9.10 0.80 -4.02
N VAL A 43 7.78 0.84 -4.22
CA VAL A 43 7.15 0.75 -5.56
C VAL A 43 6.12 1.84 -5.84
N VAL A 44 5.86 2.75 -4.91
CA VAL A 44 4.83 3.79 -5.09
C VAL A 44 5.28 4.89 -6.06
N ASN A 45 6.59 5.07 -6.28
CA ASN A 45 7.19 6.03 -7.20
C ASN A 45 7.03 5.64 -8.69
N MET A 46 5.79 5.42 -9.11
CA MET A 46 5.42 5.10 -10.49
C MET A 46 5.74 6.26 -11.43
N GLN A 47 6.06 5.92 -12.68
CA GLN A 47 6.26 6.89 -13.75
C GLN A 47 4.97 7.06 -14.55
N PRO A 48 4.76 8.22 -15.19
CA PRO A 48 3.70 8.38 -16.16
C PRO A 48 3.87 7.40 -17.34
N PRO A 49 2.80 7.04 -18.06
CA PRO A 49 2.91 6.29 -19.30
C PRO A 49 3.82 6.98 -20.33
N ALA A 50 4.41 6.19 -21.22
CA ALA A 50 5.36 6.66 -22.22
C ALA A 50 4.79 7.78 -23.12
N HIS A 51 3.48 7.78 -23.41
CA HIS A 51 2.86 8.83 -24.21
C HIS A 51 2.79 10.19 -23.49
N LEU A 52 2.68 10.20 -22.15
CA LEU A 52 2.71 11.44 -21.37
C LEU A 52 4.15 11.94 -21.20
N ILE A 53 5.10 11.04 -20.99
CA ILE A 53 6.54 11.39 -20.95
C ILE A 53 6.97 12.04 -22.26
N LYS A 54 6.55 11.51 -23.41
CA LYS A 54 6.81 12.10 -24.74
C LYS A 54 6.21 13.50 -24.91
N LYS A 55 5.17 13.85 -24.15
CA LYS A 55 4.55 15.18 -24.11
C LYS A 55 5.20 16.14 -23.11
N GLY A 56 6.26 15.70 -22.42
CA GLY A 56 6.96 16.51 -21.40
C GLY A 56 6.36 16.42 -20.00
N ILE A 57 5.43 15.49 -19.77
CA ILE A 57 4.86 15.23 -18.44
C ILE A 57 5.69 14.11 -17.80
N HIS A 58 6.60 14.49 -16.90
CA HIS A 58 7.56 13.57 -16.29
C HIS A 58 7.13 13.03 -14.92
N ALA A 59 6.03 13.54 -14.35
CA ALA A 59 5.50 13.08 -13.08
C ALA A 59 3.97 13.18 -13.05
N LEU A 60 3.35 12.20 -12.40
CA LEU A 60 1.95 12.22 -11.96
C LEU A 60 1.93 12.04 -10.44
N ALA A 61 0.84 12.47 -9.81
CA ALA A 61 0.63 12.20 -8.39
C ALA A 61 0.50 10.69 -8.16
N CYS A 62 1.25 10.17 -7.19
CA CYS A 62 1.26 8.76 -6.83
C CYS A 62 0.81 8.56 -5.39
N ILE A 63 0.02 7.53 -5.11
CA ILE A 63 -0.46 7.20 -3.77
C ILE A 63 -0.35 5.69 -3.56
N GLY A 64 0.04 5.22 -2.39
CA GLY A 64 0.00 3.79 -2.12
C GLY A 64 0.22 3.36 -0.68
N ASP A 65 -0.09 2.09 -0.42
CA ASP A 65 0.17 1.44 0.87
C ASP A 65 1.60 0.93 1.03
N GLY A 66 2.44 1.09 0.00
CA GLY A 66 3.87 0.83 0.03
C GLY A 66 4.73 2.05 0.36
N ARG A 67 6.03 1.91 0.08
CA ARG A 67 7.08 2.92 0.26
C ARG A 67 7.60 3.43 -1.08
N GLN A 68 8.61 4.29 -1.03
CA GLN A 68 9.48 4.60 -2.16
C GLN A 68 10.91 4.82 -1.66
N SER A 69 11.90 4.74 -2.57
CA SER A 69 13.28 5.11 -2.24
C SER A 69 13.38 6.56 -1.78
N GLY A 70 14.21 6.84 -0.77
CA GLY A 70 14.51 8.19 -0.31
C GLY A 70 15.21 9.07 -1.37
N THR A 71 15.71 8.48 -2.45
CA THR A 71 16.30 9.20 -3.60
C THR A 71 15.28 9.57 -4.68
N SER A 72 14.01 9.19 -4.50
CA SER A 72 12.93 9.47 -5.46
C SER A 72 12.56 10.96 -5.48
N GLY A 73 12.40 11.52 -6.68
CA GLY A 73 11.84 12.86 -6.90
C GLY A 73 10.33 12.88 -7.13
N SER A 74 9.63 11.74 -7.01
CA SER A 74 8.18 11.67 -7.27
C SER A 74 7.36 12.28 -6.11
N PRO A 75 6.37 13.15 -6.40
CA PRO A 75 5.48 13.71 -5.39
C PRO A 75 4.43 12.68 -4.94
N SER A 76 4.85 11.72 -4.12
CA SER A 76 4.02 10.59 -3.68
C SER A 76 3.45 10.77 -2.27
N ILE A 77 2.25 10.22 -2.03
CA ILE A 77 1.72 9.93 -0.69
C ILE A 77 1.94 8.44 -0.41
N LEU A 78 2.66 8.14 0.67
CA LEU A 78 3.20 6.80 0.96
C LEU A 78 2.58 6.23 2.23
N ASN A 79 2.91 4.98 2.54
CA ASN A 79 2.66 4.34 3.82
C ASN A 79 1.18 4.33 4.23
N ALA A 80 0.26 4.39 3.24
CA ALA A 80 -1.17 4.43 3.50
C ALA A 80 -1.59 3.24 4.38
N SER A 81 -2.12 3.54 5.55
CA SER A 81 -2.47 2.57 6.59
C SER A 81 -3.91 2.85 7.07
N PRO A 82 -4.76 1.82 7.27
CA PRO A 82 -4.53 0.40 6.99
C PRO A 82 -4.28 0.10 5.50
N GLU A 83 -3.36 -0.83 5.21
CA GLU A 83 -3.05 -1.26 3.84
C GLU A 83 -4.22 -2.02 3.18
N ALA A 84 -4.17 -2.20 1.86
CA ALA A 84 -5.22 -2.90 1.14
C ALA A 84 -5.35 -4.38 1.55
N ALA A 85 -4.22 -5.04 1.85
CA ALA A 85 -4.18 -6.46 2.22
C ALA A 85 -4.99 -6.81 3.47
N ILE A 86 -5.28 -5.83 4.34
CA ILE A 86 -6.12 -6.02 5.53
C ILE A 86 -7.48 -5.29 5.44
N GLY A 87 -7.91 -4.95 4.23
CA GLY A 87 -9.22 -4.33 3.97
C GLY A 87 -9.28 -2.82 4.27
N GLY A 88 -8.12 -2.15 4.26
CA GLY A 88 -8.05 -0.69 4.33
C GLY A 88 -8.75 0.01 3.15
N GLY A 89 -8.84 1.34 3.20
CA GLY A 89 -9.60 2.12 2.21
C GLY A 89 -9.14 1.90 0.76
N LEU A 90 -7.83 1.70 0.53
CA LEU A 90 -7.27 1.44 -0.79
C LEU A 90 -7.73 0.10 -1.40
N ALA A 91 -8.16 -0.87 -0.59
CA ALA A 91 -8.75 -2.12 -1.10
C ALA A 91 -10.10 -1.87 -1.81
N LEU A 92 -10.79 -0.79 -1.46
CA LEU A 92 -12.12 -0.45 -1.99
C LEU A 92 -12.06 0.51 -3.18
N LEU A 93 -10.90 1.14 -3.42
CA LEU A 93 -10.71 2.06 -4.54
C LEU A 93 -10.74 1.28 -5.86
N LYS A 94 -11.44 1.83 -6.86
CA LYS A 94 -11.52 1.27 -8.22
C LYS A 94 -10.98 2.29 -9.23
N THR A 95 -10.40 1.80 -10.32
CA THR A 95 -10.03 2.66 -11.46
C THR A 95 -11.26 3.42 -11.96
N GLY A 96 -11.08 4.70 -12.26
CA GLY A 96 -12.16 5.62 -12.64
C GLY A 96 -12.78 6.40 -11.47
N ASP A 97 -12.58 5.98 -10.21
CA ASP A 97 -13.09 6.75 -9.06
C ASP A 97 -12.47 8.16 -9.02
N ARG A 98 -13.30 9.13 -8.60
CA ARG A 98 -12.82 10.48 -8.30
C ARG A 98 -12.21 10.49 -6.90
N VAL A 99 -11.03 11.09 -6.79
CA VAL A 99 -10.32 11.25 -5.51
C VAL A 99 -10.02 12.72 -5.31
N ARG A 100 -10.18 13.21 -4.08
CA ARG A 100 -9.82 14.57 -3.70
C ARG A 100 -8.68 14.53 -2.69
N ILE A 101 -7.60 15.23 -3.02
CA ILE A 101 -6.47 15.47 -2.12
C ILE A 101 -6.46 16.94 -1.75
N ASP A 102 -6.59 17.25 -0.46
CA ASP A 102 -6.51 18.61 0.07
C ASP A 102 -5.34 18.70 1.05
N LEU A 103 -4.22 19.25 0.57
CA LEU A 103 -3.00 19.38 1.35
C LEU A 103 -3.11 20.43 2.47
N ARG A 104 -4.06 21.39 2.37
CA ARG A 104 -4.28 22.38 3.43
C ARG A 104 -5.05 21.77 4.59
N LYS A 105 -5.98 20.87 4.30
CA LYS A 105 -6.74 20.13 5.31
C LYS A 105 -6.07 18.83 5.75
N GLY A 106 -5.08 18.35 4.99
CA GLY A 106 -4.45 17.06 5.22
C GLY A 106 -5.39 15.88 4.97
N THR A 107 -6.29 15.98 3.99
CA THR A 107 -7.27 14.92 3.68
C THR A 107 -7.03 14.29 2.31
N ALA A 108 -7.36 13.00 2.22
CA ALA A 108 -7.37 12.22 1.00
C ALA A 108 -8.66 11.40 0.94
N ASP A 109 -9.63 11.84 0.12
CA ASP A 109 -10.98 11.30 0.11
C ASP A 109 -11.27 10.58 -1.21
N ILE A 110 -11.74 9.33 -1.13
CA ILE A 110 -12.39 8.66 -2.26
C ILE A 110 -13.82 9.22 -2.34
N LEU A 111 -14.16 9.92 -3.43
CA LEU A 111 -15.45 10.60 -3.58
C LEU A 111 -16.55 9.63 -4.01
N VAL A 112 -16.83 8.68 -3.12
CA VAL A 112 -17.80 7.60 -3.28
C VAL A 112 -18.74 7.65 -2.08
N THR A 113 -20.01 7.29 -2.27
CA THR A 113 -21.02 7.32 -1.21
C THR A 113 -20.76 6.23 -0.16
N ASP A 114 -21.24 6.45 1.07
CA ASP A 114 -21.10 5.47 2.15
C ASP A 114 -21.78 4.13 1.82
N ASP A 115 -22.91 4.15 1.10
CA ASP A 115 -23.59 2.95 0.61
C ASP A 115 -22.72 2.14 -0.35
N GLU A 116 -22.02 2.82 -1.26
CA GLU A 116 -21.12 2.18 -2.22
C GLU A 116 -19.85 1.66 -1.53
N ILE A 117 -19.32 2.39 -0.54
CA ILE A 117 -18.21 1.90 0.29
C ILE A 117 -18.63 0.65 1.07
N THR A 118 -19.82 0.65 1.65
CA THR A 118 -20.40 -0.51 2.35
C THR A 118 -20.57 -1.70 1.42
N ARG A 119 -21.13 -1.49 0.23
CA ARG A 119 -21.32 -2.53 -0.79
C ARG A 119 -19.98 -3.13 -1.21
N ARG A 120 -19.00 -2.29 -1.57
CA ARG A 120 -17.66 -2.75 -1.99
C ARG A 120 -16.95 -3.52 -0.88
N ARG A 121 -17.15 -3.13 0.38
CA ARG A 121 -16.58 -3.84 1.53
C ARG A 121 -17.21 -5.22 1.70
N ALA A 122 -18.53 -5.33 1.55
CA ALA A 122 -19.22 -6.62 1.59
C ALA A 122 -18.78 -7.54 0.44
N GLU A 123 -18.64 -6.99 -0.79
CA GLU A 123 -18.10 -7.72 -1.94
C GLU A 123 -16.69 -8.23 -1.66
N LEU A 124 -15.79 -7.36 -1.20
CA LEU A 124 -14.42 -7.73 -0.85
C LEU A 124 -14.39 -8.86 0.20
N GLN A 125 -15.26 -8.81 1.21
CA GLN A 125 -15.35 -9.86 2.24
C GLN A 125 -15.88 -11.18 1.67
N ASN A 126 -16.90 -11.13 0.81
CA ASN A 126 -17.47 -12.31 0.16
C ASN A 126 -16.46 -12.98 -0.78
N ASP A 127 -15.58 -12.20 -1.40
CA ASP A 127 -14.49 -12.69 -2.27
C ASP A 127 -13.28 -13.22 -1.47
N GLY A 128 -13.37 -13.24 -0.14
CA GLY A 128 -12.31 -13.76 0.74
C GLY A 128 -11.23 -12.74 1.11
N GLY A 129 -11.49 -11.45 0.88
CA GLY A 129 -10.58 -10.35 1.17
C GLY A 129 -9.74 -9.92 -0.03
N TYR A 130 -8.78 -9.02 0.21
CA TYR A 130 -7.86 -8.56 -0.82
C TYR A 130 -6.90 -9.70 -1.20
N HIS A 131 -6.78 -9.99 -2.50
CA HIS A 131 -5.88 -11.03 -2.98
C HIS A 131 -4.44 -10.54 -3.03
N TYR A 132 -3.53 -11.25 -2.36
CA TYR A 132 -2.09 -10.98 -2.40
C TYR A 132 -1.31 -12.30 -2.50
N PRO A 133 -0.02 -12.27 -2.92
CA PRO A 133 0.77 -13.48 -3.12
C PRO A 133 0.89 -14.34 -1.85
N ARG A 134 0.83 -15.67 -2.01
CA ARG A 134 1.05 -16.63 -0.90
C ARG A 134 2.45 -16.47 -0.29
N HIS A 135 2.62 -16.98 0.93
CA HIS A 135 3.94 -17.08 1.55
C HIS A 135 4.85 -17.95 0.68
N GLN A 136 6.05 -17.46 0.40
CA GLN A 136 7.11 -18.17 -0.30
C GLN A 136 8.16 -18.72 0.67
N THR A 137 8.23 -18.20 1.89
CA THR A 137 9.17 -18.65 2.93
C THR A 137 8.50 -18.70 4.31
N PRO A 138 9.01 -19.52 5.25
CA PRO A 138 8.51 -19.53 6.64
C PRO A 138 8.60 -18.16 7.32
N TRP A 139 9.64 -17.37 7.00
CA TRP A 139 9.76 -16.01 7.55
C TRP A 139 8.64 -15.10 7.09
N GLN A 140 8.19 -15.19 5.84
CA GLN A 140 7.05 -14.40 5.36
C GLN A 140 5.75 -14.76 6.08
N GLU A 141 5.57 -16.02 6.47
CA GLU A 141 4.43 -16.45 7.28
C GLU A 141 4.49 -15.87 8.69
N ILE A 142 5.65 -16.01 9.35
CA ILE A 142 5.90 -15.44 10.69
C ILE A 142 5.70 -13.92 10.70
N GLN A 143 6.29 -13.21 9.72
CA GLN A 143 6.22 -11.76 9.63
C GLN A 143 4.78 -11.31 9.40
N ARG A 144 4.04 -11.87 8.43
CA ARG A 144 2.64 -11.50 8.17
C ARG A 144 1.73 -11.76 9.37
N GLY A 145 2.00 -12.81 10.13
CA GLY A 145 1.24 -13.13 11.35
C GLY A 145 1.46 -12.17 12.52
N MET A 146 2.53 -11.36 12.49
CA MET A 146 2.94 -10.55 13.65
C MET A 146 3.16 -9.07 13.35
N VAL A 147 3.37 -8.68 12.09
CA VAL A 147 3.75 -7.32 11.72
C VAL A 147 2.62 -6.32 11.98
N ASP A 148 2.98 -5.10 12.35
CA ASP A 148 2.09 -3.96 12.40
C ASP A 148 2.08 -3.14 11.10
N GLN A 149 1.15 -2.20 11.02
CA GLN A 149 1.03 -1.28 9.89
C GLN A 149 2.12 -0.20 9.95
N PHE A 150 2.29 0.56 8.86
CA PHE A 150 3.27 1.65 8.84
C PHE A 150 2.93 2.77 9.84
N SER A 151 1.65 3.01 10.14
CA SER A 151 1.24 3.96 11.18
C SER A 151 1.82 3.62 12.56
N GLU A 152 2.12 2.34 12.81
CA GLU A 152 2.70 1.83 14.05
C GLU A 152 4.18 1.42 13.89
N GLY A 153 4.82 1.83 12.80
CA GLY A 153 6.24 1.61 12.56
C GLY A 153 6.64 0.25 11.99
N MET A 154 5.68 -0.57 11.52
CA MET A 154 5.94 -1.87 10.88
C MET A 154 6.76 -2.86 11.76
N VAL A 155 6.64 -2.73 13.07
CA VAL A 155 7.30 -3.63 14.03
C VAL A 155 6.59 -4.97 14.10
N LEU A 156 7.23 -6.00 14.67
CA LEU A 156 6.50 -7.19 15.11
C LEU A 156 5.72 -6.82 16.37
N LYS A 157 4.38 -6.83 16.33
CA LYS A 157 3.49 -6.46 17.44
C LYS A 157 3.88 -7.07 18.77
N PRO A 158 4.24 -8.37 18.88
CA PRO A 158 4.63 -8.95 20.16
C PRO A 158 5.99 -8.46 20.67
N ALA A 159 6.85 -7.90 19.81
CA ALA A 159 8.22 -7.52 20.17
C ALA A 159 8.27 -6.29 21.08
N VAL A 160 7.35 -5.34 20.92
CA VAL A 160 7.39 -4.06 21.67
C VAL A 160 7.27 -4.23 23.19
N LYS A 161 6.72 -5.37 23.66
CA LYS A 161 6.59 -5.70 25.10
C LYS A 161 7.91 -6.11 25.77
N TYR A 162 8.94 -6.43 24.99
CA TYR A 162 10.24 -6.88 25.50
C TYR A 162 11.18 -5.68 25.59
N GLN A 163 11.11 -4.97 26.72
CA GLN A 163 11.98 -3.85 27.04
C GLN A 163 12.96 -4.26 28.13
N ASP A 164 14.19 -3.75 28.03
CA ASP A 164 15.21 -3.87 29.08
C ASP A 164 15.36 -5.31 29.63
N VAL A 165 15.44 -6.29 28.72
CA VAL A 165 15.31 -7.70 29.08
C VAL A 165 16.40 -8.19 30.03
N ALA A 166 17.61 -7.60 29.96
CA ALA A 166 18.73 -7.95 30.81
C ALA A 166 18.48 -7.63 32.29
N HIS A 167 17.77 -6.53 32.59
CA HIS A 167 17.50 -6.11 33.98
C HIS A 167 16.11 -6.53 34.47
N THR A 168 15.12 -6.63 33.57
CA THR A 168 13.71 -6.88 33.94
C THR A 168 13.31 -8.35 33.92
N ARG A 169 14.01 -9.20 33.16
CA ARG A 169 13.68 -10.64 33.02
C ARG A 169 14.64 -11.56 33.78
N GLY A 170 15.73 -11.02 34.31
CA GLY A 170 16.77 -11.77 35.01
C GLY A 170 17.63 -12.60 34.06
N VAL A 171 18.56 -13.36 34.65
CA VAL A 171 19.41 -14.28 33.89
C VAL A 171 18.55 -15.45 33.37
N PRO A 172 18.68 -15.82 32.08
CA PRO A 172 18.05 -17.03 31.56
C PRO A 172 18.44 -18.27 32.38
N ARG A 173 17.64 -19.33 32.29
CA ARG A 173 17.91 -20.58 33.01
C ARG A 173 19.31 -21.09 32.65
N ASP A 174 20.04 -21.52 33.67
CA ASP A 174 21.28 -22.26 33.47
C ASP A 174 20.97 -23.51 32.64
N ASN A 175 21.87 -23.82 31.71
CA ASN A 175 21.78 -24.99 30.86
C ASN A 175 22.52 -26.20 31.41
N HIS A 176 23.35 -26.05 32.46
CA HIS A 176 24.07 -27.13 33.15
C HIS A 176 24.23 -26.89 34.66
#